data_AF-A0A2E9D2T3-F1
#
_entry.id   AF-A0A2E9D2T3-F1
#
_cell.length_a   1.000
_cell.length_b   1.000
_cell.length_c   1.000
_cell.angle_alpha   90.00
_cell.angle_beta   90.00
_cell.angle_gamma   90.00
#
_symmetry.space_group_name_H-M   'P 1'
#
loop_
_entity.id
_entity.type
_entity.pdbx_description
1 polymer ?
#
loop_
_entity_poly.entity_id
_entity_poly.type
_entity_poly.pdbx_seq_one_letter_code
_entity_poly.pdbx_strand_id
1 'polypeptide(L)'
;MTAQFNADTLPNLPWFPVPVLAVVFGTVWWCDKRWDIGLRTPCKAPVMLIAAFAVVSNIAAETVFILEKAWHGTVHAAPTALEGVSTLFAVVYWIAISIALSTSSEFCFRGIMQSVLSRHTGLWTAILVVVLFNTFAHPWETVWLRFFALLAVLFAWGWLRHISGSLKVCIITHIASVMGGNVIYDSIGPVDFGKLSQSALVTTAVIGFAALAMSVYLSRRITSRS
;
A
#
# COMPACT_ATOMS: atom_id res chain seq x y z
N MET A 1 20.70 1.15 8.11
CA MET A 1 22.13 0.85 8.20
C MET A 1 22.73 0.48 6.86
N THR A 2 22.22 -0.51 6.11
CA THR A 2 22.81 -0.93 4.81
C THR A 2 22.81 0.14 3.72
N ALA A 3 21.70 0.86 3.54
CA ALA A 3 21.63 1.92 2.53
C ALA A 3 22.50 3.14 2.86
N GLN A 4 22.53 3.55 4.14
CA GLN A 4 23.42 4.62 4.61
C GLN A 4 24.89 4.25 4.41
N PHE A 5 25.29 3.05 4.83
CA PHE A 5 26.65 2.56 4.61
C PHE A 5 27.02 2.51 3.12
N ASN A 6 26.09 2.12 2.24
CA ASN A 6 26.31 2.20 0.80
C ASN A 6 26.47 3.65 0.32
N ALA A 7 25.63 4.57 0.78
CA ALA A 7 25.73 5.99 0.43
C ALA A 7 27.09 6.57 0.87
N ASP A 8 27.55 6.23 2.07
CA ASP A 8 28.80 6.73 2.65
C ASP A 8 30.05 6.17 1.92
N THR A 9 29.97 4.95 1.37
CA THR A 9 31.13 4.26 0.77
C THR A 9 31.17 4.31 -0.76
N LEU A 10 30.02 4.20 -1.41
CA LEU A 10 29.85 4.13 -2.86
C LEU A 10 28.58 4.88 -3.29
N PRO A 11 28.53 6.22 -3.16
CA PRO A 11 27.34 7.03 -3.43
C PRO A 11 26.87 7.00 -4.89
N ASN A 12 27.74 6.57 -5.81
CA ASN A 12 27.43 6.44 -7.23
C ASN A 12 26.97 5.04 -7.65
N LEU A 13 27.09 4.02 -6.77
CA LEU A 13 26.78 2.63 -7.07
C LEU A 13 25.88 2.01 -5.99
N PRO A 14 24.55 1.91 -6.22
CA PRO A 14 23.61 1.38 -5.25
C PRO A 14 23.62 -0.16 -5.22
N TRP A 15 24.49 -0.76 -4.40
CA TRP A 15 24.57 -2.20 -4.19
C TRP A 15 23.66 -2.70 -3.05
N PHE A 16 23.22 -1.83 -2.13
CA PHE A 16 22.40 -2.19 -0.98
C PHE A 16 21.07 -2.91 -1.31
N PRO A 17 20.40 -2.73 -2.47
CA PRO A 17 19.15 -3.43 -2.75
C PRO A 17 19.31 -4.95 -2.76
N VAL A 18 20.46 -5.45 -3.22
CA VAL A 18 20.70 -6.89 -3.36
C VAL A 18 20.57 -7.62 -2.02
N PRO A 19 21.34 -7.28 -0.96
CA PRO A 19 21.18 -7.94 0.34
C PRO A 19 19.81 -7.66 0.98
N VAL A 20 19.23 -6.46 0.82
CA VAL A 20 17.92 -6.12 1.40
C VAL A 20 16.82 -6.99 0.80
N LEU A 21 16.71 -7.04 -0.52
CA LEU A 21 15.69 -7.81 -1.22
C LEU A 21 15.91 -9.32 -1.05
N ALA A 22 17.17 -9.77 -1.01
CA ALA A 22 17.49 -11.17 -0.72
C ALA A 22 16.98 -11.60 0.67
N VAL A 23 17.17 -10.77 1.69
CA VAL A 23 16.64 -11.04 3.03
C VAL A 23 15.11 -11.02 3.03
N VAL A 24 14.48 -9.98 2.47
CA VAL A 24 13.01 -9.87 2.44
C VAL A 24 12.38 -11.06 1.72
N PHE A 25 12.78 -11.34 0.48
CA PHE A 25 12.20 -12.44 -0.29
C PHE A 25 12.59 -13.80 0.27
N GLY A 26 13.80 -13.97 0.78
CA GLY A 26 14.25 -15.18 1.44
C GLY A 26 13.41 -15.52 2.68
N THR A 27 13.17 -14.53 3.54
CA THR A 27 12.31 -14.67 4.72
C THR A 27 10.87 -14.98 4.32
N VAL A 28 10.29 -14.21 3.39
CA VAL A 28 8.90 -14.43 2.93
C VAL A 28 8.72 -15.83 2.36
N TRP A 29 9.66 -16.28 1.52
CA TRP A 29 9.65 -17.62 0.94
C TRP A 29 9.77 -18.72 1.99
N TRP A 30 10.69 -18.55 2.95
CA TRP A 30 10.90 -19.51 4.03
C TRP A 30 9.66 -19.63 4.92
N CYS A 31 9.02 -18.51 5.24
CA CYS A 31 7.77 -18.48 6.00
C CYS A 31 6.62 -19.15 5.25
N ASP A 32 6.47 -18.89 3.95
CA ASP A 32 5.41 -19.50 3.14
C ASP A 32 5.56 -21.03 3.05
N LYS A 33 6.80 -21.53 3.00
CA LYS A 33 7.06 -22.98 3.08
C LYS A 33 6.60 -23.61 4.40
N ARG A 34 6.61 -22.85 5.50
CA ARG A 34 6.29 -23.37 6.84
C ARG A 34 4.84 -23.19 7.26
N TRP A 35 4.23 -22.06 6.89
CA TRP A 35 2.94 -21.66 7.44
C TRP A 35 1.82 -21.48 6.40
N ASP A 36 2.14 -21.64 5.11
CA ASP A 36 1.23 -21.36 3.98
C ASP A 36 0.49 -20.03 4.16
N ILE A 37 1.24 -18.95 3.94
CA ILE A 37 0.74 -17.57 4.07
C ILE A 37 -0.01 -17.12 2.82
N GLY A 38 -0.15 -18.01 1.83
CA GLY A 38 -0.83 -17.78 0.57
C GLY A 38 0.01 -17.11 -0.51
N LEU A 39 1.34 -17.19 -0.44
CA LEU A 39 2.22 -16.71 -1.52
C LEU A 39 2.12 -17.59 -2.76
N ARG A 40 2.01 -18.91 -2.55
CA ARG A 40 1.86 -19.90 -3.62
C ARG A 40 0.42 -20.04 -4.12
N THR A 41 -0.57 -19.52 -3.39
CA THR A 41 -1.98 -19.62 -3.79
C THR A 41 -2.22 -18.83 -5.08
N PRO A 42 -2.73 -19.48 -6.15
CA PRO A 42 -3.14 -18.77 -7.36
C PRO A 42 -4.34 -17.88 -7.06
N CYS A 43 -4.47 -16.80 -7.83
CA CYS A 43 -5.64 -15.95 -7.71
C CYS A 43 -6.89 -16.74 -8.12
N LYS A 44 -7.88 -16.83 -7.23
CA LYS A 44 -9.11 -17.63 -7.46
C LYS A 44 -10.09 -16.99 -8.44
N ALA A 45 -9.91 -15.71 -8.74
CA ALA A 45 -10.81 -14.91 -9.55
C ALA A 45 -10.13 -14.40 -10.82
N PRO A 46 -10.89 -13.98 -11.85
CA PRO A 46 -10.32 -13.39 -13.06
C PRO A 46 -9.40 -12.21 -12.72
N VAL A 47 -8.13 -12.29 -13.14
CA VAL A 47 -7.08 -11.31 -12.78
C VAL A 47 -7.50 -9.89 -13.12
N MET A 48 -8.18 -9.68 -14.24
CA MET A 48 -8.68 -8.35 -14.64
C MET A 48 -9.70 -7.77 -13.66
N LEU A 49 -10.60 -8.60 -13.10
CA LEU A 49 -11.56 -8.12 -12.10
C LEU A 49 -10.89 -7.77 -10.78
N ILE A 50 -9.89 -8.57 -10.39
CA ILE A 50 -9.10 -8.34 -9.17
C ILE A 50 -8.25 -7.08 -9.31
N ALA A 51 -7.61 -6.88 -10.46
CA ALA A 51 -6.86 -5.68 -10.77
C ALA A 51 -7.77 -4.45 -10.80
N ALA A 52 -8.94 -4.54 -11.44
CA ALA A 52 -9.93 -3.47 -11.44
C ALA A 52 -10.38 -3.13 -10.00
N PHE A 53 -10.72 -4.14 -9.19
CA PHE A 53 -11.09 -3.93 -7.78
C PHE A 53 -9.96 -3.24 -7.01
N ALA A 54 -8.72 -3.71 -7.16
CA ALA A 54 -7.56 -3.12 -6.51
C ALA A 54 -7.38 -1.65 -6.90
N VAL A 55 -7.49 -1.31 -8.18
CA VAL A 55 -7.38 0.09 -8.64
C VAL A 55 -8.51 0.95 -8.08
N VAL A 56 -9.77 0.56 -8.26
CA VAL A 56 -10.90 1.42 -7.84
C VAL A 56 -11.00 1.56 -6.33
N SER A 57 -10.63 0.53 -5.56
CA SER A 57 -10.61 0.62 -4.10
C SER A 57 -9.49 1.52 -3.57
N ASN A 58 -8.32 1.54 -4.23
CA ASN A 58 -7.27 2.52 -3.94
C ASN A 58 -7.70 3.93 -4.31
N ILE A 59 -8.39 4.13 -5.45
CA ILE A 59 -8.95 5.45 -5.81
C ILE A 59 -9.93 5.92 -4.72
N ALA A 60 -10.83 5.05 -4.26
CA ALA A 60 -11.75 5.39 -3.19
C ALA A 60 -10.99 5.82 -1.91
N ALA A 61 -9.96 5.08 -1.49
CA ALA A 61 -9.15 5.45 -0.33
C ALA A 61 -8.35 6.75 -0.54
N GLU A 62 -7.81 6.98 -1.74
CA GLU A 62 -7.09 8.21 -2.09
C GLU A 62 -8.02 9.43 -2.08
N THR A 63 -9.29 9.29 -2.47
CA THR A 63 -10.25 10.40 -2.33
C THR A 63 -10.49 10.76 -0.86
N VAL A 64 -10.52 9.78 0.04
CA VAL A 64 -10.58 10.03 1.50
C VAL A 64 -9.31 10.74 1.96
N PHE A 65 -8.15 10.32 1.47
CA PHE A 65 -6.87 10.99 1.77
C PHE A 65 -6.87 12.46 1.39
N ILE A 66 -7.30 12.78 0.18
CA ILE A 66 -7.37 14.17 -0.31
C ILE A 66 -8.32 15.01 0.55
N LEU A 67 -9.51 14.47 0.87
CA LEU A 67 -10.52 15.16 1.68
C LEU A 67 -10.05 15.37 3.13
N GLU A 68 -9.43 14.36 3.73
CA GLU A 68 -8.89 14.41 5.09
C GLU A 68 -7.73 15.41 5.17
N LYS A 69 -6.84 15.40 4.17
CA LYS A 69 -5.76 16.39 4.07
C LYS A 69 -6.26 17.81 3.88
N ALA A 70 -7.33 18.00 3.12
CA ALA A 70 -7.97 19.31 2.97
C ALA A 70 -8.58 19.78 4.29
N TRP A 71 -9.24 18.88 5.03
CA TRP A 71 -9.77 19.18 6.36
C TRP A 71 -8.68 19.60 7.35
N HIS A 72 -7.52 18.93 7.32
CA HIS A 72 -6.38 19.29 8.15
C HIS A 72 -5.53 20.45 7.61
N GLY A 73 -5.86 21.01 6.44
CA GLY A 73 -5.11 22.11 5.84
C GLY A 73 -3.64 21.76 5.55
N THR A 74 -3.37 20.50 5.20
CA THR A 74 -1.99 20.03 5.02
C THR A 74 -1.43 20.40 3.66
N VAL A 75 -0.10 20.53 3.61
CA VAL A 75 0.65 20.67 2.36
C VAL A 75 1.44 19.39 2.14
N HIS A 76 1.31 18.79 0.97
CA HIS A 76 2.27 17.80 0.53
C HIS A 76 3.46 18.53 -0.07
N ALA A 77 4.61 18.41 0.61
CA ALA A 77 5.86 18.98 0.15
C ALA A 77 6.36 18.22 -1.09
N ALA A 78 7.07 18.92 -1.98
CA ALA A 78 7.85 18.26 -3.01
C ALA A 78 8.90 17.35 -2.37
N PRO A 79 9.24 16.21 -3.01
CA PRO A 79 10.38 15.41 -2.60
C PRO A 79 11.63 16.28 -2.54
N THR A 80 12.34 16.24 -1.43
CA THR A 80 13.67 16.85 -1.36
C THR A 80 14.67 15.93 -2.03
N ALA A 81 15.53 16.48 -2.89
CA ALA A 81 16.62 15.71 -3.47
C ALA A 81 17.49 15.12 -2.35
N LEU A 82 17.86 13.84 -2.47
CA LEU A 82 18.79 13.23 -1.52
C LEU A 82 20.18 13.81 -1.76
N GLU A 83 20.66 14.60 -0.80
CA GLU A 83 22.01 15.16 -0.86
C GLU A 83 23.07 14.06 -0.70
N GLY A 84 24.19 14.20 -1.41
CA GLY A 84 25.35 13.31 -1.27
C GLY A 84 25.28 11.98 -2.03
N VAL A 85 24.23 11.73 -2.84
CA VAL A 85 24.12 10.51 -3.67
C VAL A 85 23.77 10.82 -5.13
N SER A 86 24.05 9.89 -6.04
CA SER A 86 23.69 10.06 -7.46
C SER A 86 22.19 9.91 -7.71
N THR A 87 21.67 10.44 -8.83
CA THR A 87 20.28 10.22 -9.27
C THR A 87 19.95 8.74 -9.41
N LEU A 88 20.88 7.95 -9.95
CA LEU A 88 20.71 6.50 -10.06
C LEU A 88 20.53 5.87 -8.68
N PHE A 89 21.36 6.27 -7.71
CA PHE A 89 21.26 5.80 -6.34
C PHE A 89 19.91 6.14 -5.73
N ALA A 90 19.45 7.39 -5.87
CA ALA A 90 18.16 7.83 -5.34
C ALA A 90 16.98 7.04 -5.92
N VAL A 91 16.96 6.82 -7.24
CA VAL A 91 15.91 6.05 -7.93
C VAL A 91 15.94 4.59 -7.49
N VAL A 92 17.13 3.97 -7.45
CA VAL A 92 17.27 2.58 -7.00
C VAL A 92 16.89 2.43 -5.54
N TYR A 93 17.24 3.42 -4.70
CA TYR A 93 16.82 3.50 -3.30
C TYR A 93 15.30 3.48 -3.18
N TRP A 94 14.64 4.40 -3.87
CA TRP A 94 13.19 4.52 -3.87
C TRP A 94 12.49 3.23 -4.32
N ILE A 95 12.92 2.61 -5.42
CA ILE A 95 12.34 1.36 -5.92
C ILE A 95 12.53 0.23 -4.91
N ALA A 96 13.77 0.02 -4.46
CA ALA A 96 14.10 -1.10 -3.58
C ALA A 96 13.39 -1.00 -2.23
N ILE A 97 13.33 0.20 -1.64
CA ILE A 97 12.64 0.43 -0.36
C ILE A 97 11.12 0.31 -0.53
N SER A 98 10.54 0.81 -1.63
CA SER A 98 9.11 0.63 -1.91
C SER A 98 8.74 -0.85 -1.99
N ILE A 99 9.54 -1.64 -2.71
CA ILE A 99 9.34 -3.10 -2.82
C ILE A 99 9.52 -3.77 -1.46
N ALA A 100 10.62 -3.48 -0.76
CA ALA A 100 10.95 -4.10 0.52
C ALA A 100 9.87 -3.82 1.58
N LEU A 101 9.53 -2.55 1.80
CA LEU A 101 8.55 -2.16 2.81
C LEU A 101 7.14 -2.66 2.49
N SER A 102 6.70 -2.53 1.23
CA SER A 102 5.39 -3.03 0.82
C SER A 102 5.31 -4.55 0.99
N THR A 103 6.35 -5.27 0.57
CA THR A 103 6.42 -6.73 0.71
C THR A 103 6.42 -7.14 2.17
N SER A 104 7.28 -6.55 3.01
CA SER A 104 7.36 -6.84 4.43
C SER A 104 6.06 -6.53 5.16
N SER A 105 5.41 -5.40 4.85
CA SER A 105 4.12 -5.02 5.43
C SER A 105 3.04 -6.05 5.06
N GLU A 106 2.85 -6.34 3.77
CA GLU A 106 1.85 -7.31 3.34
C GLU A 106 2.13 -8.71 3.88
N PHE A 107 3.39 -9.11 3.91
CA PHE A 107 3.83 -10.36 4.51
C PHE A 107 3.43 -10.49 5.98
N CYS A 108 3.74 -9.50 6.82
CA CYS A 108 3.43 -9.53 8.24
C CYS A 108 1.90 -9.48 8.48
N PHE A 109 1.22 -8.53 7.83
CA PHE A 109 -0.18 -8.22 8.11
C PHE A 109 -1.15 -9.15 7.38
N ARG A 110 -1.05 -9.26 6.05
CA ARG A 110 -1.99 -10.04 5.23
C ARG A 110 -1.55 -11.48 5.06
N GLY A 111 -0.23 -11.73 5.08
CA GLY A 111 0.37 -13.05 4.96
C GLY A 111 0.23 -13.84 6.26
N ILE A 112 0.88 -13.38 7.34
CA ILE A 112 0.88 -14.10 8.62
C ILE A 112 -0.38 -13.77 9.43
N MET A 113 -0.53 -12.52 9.87
CA MET A 113 -1.52 -12.15 10.88
C MET A 113 -2.96 -12.43 10.42
N GLN A 114 -3.35 -11.93 9.24
CA GLN A 114 -4.70 -12.15 8.71
C GLN A 114 -4.99 -13.65 8.46
N SER A 115 -4.03 -14.39 7.91
CA SER A 115 -4.21 -15.82 7.62
C SER A 115 -4.40 -16.65 8.89
N VAL A 116 -3.62 -16.36 9.95
CA VAL A 116 -3.75 -17.01 11.25
C VAL A 116 -5.08 -16.63 11.89
N LEU A 117 -5.37 -15.33 12.04
CA LEU A 117 -6.56 -14.86 12.73
C LEU A 117 -7.87 -15.29 12.04
N SER A 118 -7.89 -15.35 10.72
CA SER A 118 -9.09 -15.75 9.96
C SER A 118 -9.51 -17.20 10.26
N ARG A 119 -8.56 -18.06 10.66
CA ARG A 119 -8.84 -19.45 11.05
C ARG A 119 -9.50 -19.56 12.44
N HIS A 120 -9.36 -18.53 13.28
CA HIS A 120 -9.78 -18.60 14.69
C HIS A 120 -10.93 -17.63 15.04
N THR A 121 -11.05 -16.50 14.35
CA THR A 121 -11.94 -15.39 14.77
C THR A 121 -12.94 -14.95 13.70
N GLY A 122 -12.88 -15.54 12.51
CA GLY A 122 -13.62 -15.10 11.33
C GLY A 122 -12.92 -13.97 10.58
N LEU A 123 -13.35 -13.75 9.33
CA LEU A 123 -12.67 -12.85 8.42
C LEU A 123 -12.68 -11.38 8.88
N TRP A 124 -13.85 -10.85 9.24
CA TRP A 124 -13.97 -9.42 9.56
C TRP A 124 -13.24 -9.06 10.84
N THR A 125 -13.28 -9.93 11.85
CA THR A 125 -12.47 -9.79 13.06
C THR A 125 -10.97 -9.79 12.73
N ALA A 126 -10.52 -10.72 11.88
CA ALA A 126 -9.14 -10.77 11.43
C ALA A 126 -8.71 -9.50 10.68
N ILE A 127 -9.54 -8.98 9.77
CA ILE A 127 -9.26 -7.72 9.06
C ILE A 127 -9.20 -6.56 10.05
N LEU A 128 -10.16 -6.44 10.98
CA LEU A 128 -10.18 -5.37 11.96
C LEU A 128 -8.91 -5.35 12.82
N VAL A 129 -8.48 -6.50 13.32
CA VAL A 129 -7.24 -6.63 14.11
C VAL A 129 -6.03 -6.23 13.27
N VAL A 130 -5.95 -6.70 12.02
CA VAL A 130 -4.86 -6.35 11.11
C VAL A 130 -4.82 -4.85 10.83
N VAL A 131 -5.98 -4.22 10.60
CA VAL A 131 -6.10 -2.77 10.40
C VAL A 131 -5.56 -2.05 11.63
N LEU A 132 -5.98 -2.41 12.84
CA LEU A 132 -5.53 -1.78 14.08
C LEU A 132 -4.00 -1.87 14.25
N PHE A 133 -3.43 -3.08 14.17
CA PHE A 133 -1.98 -3.26 14.35
C PHE A 133 -1.17 -2.59 13.24
N ASN A 134 -1.67 -2.57 12.00
CA ASN A 134 -0.99 -1.88 10.91
C ASN A 134 -1.03 -0.37 11.10
N THR A 135 -2.18 0.19 11.50
CA THR A 135 -2.28 1.61 11.85
C THR A 135 -1.30 2.01 12.95
N PHE A 136 -1.16 1.21 14.01
CA PHE A 136 -0.22 1.49 15.11
C PHE A 136 1.25 1.17 14.79
N ALA A 137 1.56 0.56 13.64
CA ALA A 137 2.94 0.39 13.17
C ALA A 137 3.52 1.69 12.57
N HIS A 138 2.68 2.72 12.41
CA HIS A 138 3.09 4.03 11.90
C HIS A 138 3.18 5.07 13.03
N PRO A 139 4.09 6.06 12.93
CA PRO A 139 4.17 7.15 13.90
C PRO A 139 2.88 7.97 13.95
N TRP A 140 2.41 8.29 15.16
CA TRP A 140 1.09 8.89 15.40
C TRP A 140 0.89 10.22 14.65
N GLU A 141 1.92 11.07 14.62
CA GLU A 141 1.92 12.34 13.91
C GLU A 141 1.67 12.18 12.40
N THR A 142 2.12 11.07 11.83
CA THR A 142 1.89 10.76 10.41
C THR A 142 0.56 10.06 10.16
N VAL A 143 -0.01 9.41 11.18
CA VAL A 143 -1.27 8.68 11.10
C VAL A 143 -2.43 9.65 11.20
N TRP A 144 -2.39 10.58 12.15
CA TRP A 144 -3.49 11.50 12.44
C TRP A 144 -3.95 12.28 11.20
N LEU A 145 -3.02 12.69 10.33
CA LEU A 145 -3.31 13.48 9.12
C LEU A 145 -3.94 12.67 7.97
N ARG A 146 -4.06 11.35 8.12
CA ARG A 146 -4.55 10.41 7.09
C ARG A 146 -5.24 9.19 7.71
N PHE A 147 -5.80 9.34 8.91
CA PHE A 147 -6.32 8.25 9.71
C PHE A 147 -7.46 7.53 8.97
N PHE A 148 -8.45 8.28 8.49
CA PHE A 148 -9.59 7.69 7.78
C PHE A 148 -9.17 7.07 6.43
N ALA A 149 -8.26 7.72 5.72
CA ALA A 149 -7.73 7.18 4.47
C ALA A 149 -6.95 5.88 4.68
N LEU A 150 -6.13 5.84 5.75
CA LEU A 150 -5.39 4.65 6.14
C LEU A 150 -6.35 3.52 6.50
N LEU A 151 -7.39 3.77 7.29
CA LEU A 151 -8.41 2.75 7.57
C LEU A 151 -9.06 2.24 6.27
N ALA A 152 -9.50 3.15 5.39
CA ALA A 152 -10.16 2.81 4.14
C ALA A 152 -9.30 1.87 3.27
N VAL A 153 -8.03 2.21 3.05
CA VAL A 153 -7.13 1.38 2.24
C VAL A 153 -6.81 0.05 2.92
N LEU A 154 -6.63 0.04 4.25
CA LEU A 154 -6.28 -1.18 4.97
C LEU A 154 -7.43 -2.19 4.97
N PHE A 155 -8.69 -1.73 5.10
CA PHE A 155 -9.89 -2.56 4.92
C PHE A 155 -9.99 -3.09 3.49
N ALA A 156 -9.77 -2.22 2.49
CA ALA A 156 -9.79 -2.62 1.08
C ALA A 156 -8.78 -3.72 0.77
N TRP A 157 -7.54 -3.59 1.27
CA TRP A 157 -6.50 -4.60 1.07
C TRP A 157 -6.73 -5.88 1.88
N GLY A 158 -7.28 -5.77 3.09
CA GLY A 158 -7.71 -6.95 3.86
C GLY A 158 -8.79 -7.75 3.13
N TRP A 159 -9.74 -7.06 2.50
CA TRP A 159 -10.75 -7.69 1.65
C TRP A 159 -10.17 -8.22 0.34
N LEU A 160 -9.25 -7.49 -0.31
CA LEU A 160 -8.51 -7.94 -1.49
C LEU A 160 -7.79 -9.27 -1.23
N ARG A 161 -7.15 -9.41 -0.06
CA ARG A 161 -6.50 -10.65 0.37
C ARG A 161 -7.47 -11.81 0.43
N HIS A 162 -8.69 -11.56 0.91
CA HIS A 162 -9.74 -12.57 1.01
C HIS A 162 -10.24 -13.00 -0.38
N ILE A 163 -10.73 -12.05 -1.19
CA ILE A 163 -11.36 -12.35 -2.47
C ILE A 163 -10.38 -12.87 -3.52
N SER A 164 -9.12 -12.44 -3.47
CA SER A 164 -8.08 -12.96 -4.36
C SER A 164 -7.57 -14.32 -3.91
N GLY A 165 -7.62 -14.58 -2.59
CA GLY A 165 -6.97 -15.73 -1.96
C GLY A 165 -5.43 -15.68 -2.00
N SER A 166 -4.81 -14.65 -2.58
CA SER A 166 -3.39 -14.62 -2.91
C SER A 166 -2.67 -13.46 -2.25
N LEU A 167 -1.57 -13.77 -1.54
CA LEU A 167 -0.70 -12.73 -0.96
C LEU A 167 0.03 -11.93 -2.04
N LYS A 168 0.37 -12.56 -3.18
CA LYS A 168 1.05 -11.90 -4.31
C LYS A 168 0.27 -10.69 -4.82
N VAL A 169 -1.05 -10.82 -4.91
CA VAL A 169 -1.94 -9.73 -5.34
C VAL A 169 -1.81 -8.55 -4.39
N CYS A 170 -1.82 -8.79 -3.07
CA CYS A 170 -1.71 -7.72 -2.08
C CYS A 170 -0.35 -7.03 -2.15
N ILE A 171 0.75 -7.79 -2.26
CA ILE A 171 2.11 -7.26 -2.42
C ILE A 171 2.19 -6.35 -3.65
N ILE A 172 1.75 -6.84 -4.81
CA ILE A 172 1.81 -6.08 -6.06
C ILE A 172 0.94 -4.83 -5.98
N THR A 173 -0.28 -4.94 -5.43
CA THR A 173 -1.17 -3.79 -5.24
C THR A 173 -0.55 -2.74 -4.32
N HIS A 174 0.05 -3.14 -3.20
CA HIS A 174 0.71 -2.22 -2.27
C HIS A 174 1.88 -1.51 -2.97
N ILE A 175 2.78 -2.25 -3.63
CA ILE A 175 3.91 -1.69 -4.39
C ILE A 175 3.39 -0.68 -5.43
N ALA A 176 2.40 -1.07 -6.23
CA ALA A 176 1.83 -0.21 -7.26
C ALA A 176 1.18 1.05 -6.68
N SER A 177 0.53 0.95 -5.52
CA SER A 177 -0.12 2.09 -4.86
C SER A 177 0.91 3.08 -4.34
N VAL A 178 1.97 2.59 -3.67
CA VAL A 178 3.06 3.43 -3.16
C VAL A 178 3.83 4.09 -4.30
N MET A 179 4.24 3.32 -5.30
CA MET A 179 5.01 3.84 -6.42
C MET A 179 4.16 4.78 -7.29
N GLY A 180 2.92 4.42 -7.58
CA GLY A 180 2.00 5.23 -8.38
C GLY A 180 1.68 6.57 -7.70
N GLY A 181 1.38 6.54 -6.40
CA GLY A 181 1.17 7.76 -5.61
C GLY A 181 2.38 8.69 -5.66
N ASN A 182 3.58 8.16 -5.41
CA ASN A 182 4.82 8.94 -5.47
C ASN A 182 5.02 9.56 -6.86
N VAL A 183 4.89 8.78 -7.95
CA VAL A 183 5.04 9.32 -9.31
C VAL A 183 4.04 10.45 -9.61
N ILE A 184 2.78 10.31 -9.16
CA ILE A 184 1.77 11.35 -9.35
C ILE A 184 2.17 12.63 -8.62
N TYR A 185 2.51 12.53 -7.33
CA TYR A 185 2.87 13.69 -6.51
C TYR A 185 4.19 14.34 -6.95
N ASP A 186 5.17 13.54 -7.39
CA ASP A 186 6.43 14.03 -7.97
C ASP A 186 6.18 14.83 -9.25
N SER A 187 5.20 14.40 -10.06
CA SER A 187 4.89 15.04 -11.35
C SER A 187 4.10 16.34 -11.21
N ILE A 188 3.23 16.45 -10.20
CA ILE A 188 2.41 17.65 -9.97
C ILE A 188 3.07 18.67 -9.05
N GLY A 189 4.09 18.26 -8.29
CA GLY A 189 4.80 19.10 -7.34
C GLY A 189 4.04 19.29 -6.02
N PRO A 190 4.39 20.32 -5.22
CA PRO A 190 3.75 20.57 -3.94
C PRO A 190 2.24 20.82 -4.09
N VAL A 191 1.44 20.18 -3.24
CA VAL A 191 -0.02 20.34 -3.23
C VAL A 191 -0.46 20.90 -1.89
N ASP A 192 -1.02 22.11 -1.91
CA ASP A 192 -1.67 22.72 -0.74
C ASP A 192 -3.15 22.31 -0.70
N PHE A 193 -3.45 21.24 0.04
CA PHE A 193 -4.80 20.70 0.12
C PHE A 193 -5.77 21.65 0.82
N GLY A 194 -5.26 22.51 1.72
CA GLY A 194 -6.06 23.53 2.41
C GLY A 194 -6.60 24.61 1.49
N LYS A 195 -6.05 24.73 0.27
CA LYS A 195 -6.47 25.71 -0.75
C LYS A 195 -7.33 25.10 -1.86
N LEU A 196 -7.73 23.84 -1.75
CA LEU A 196 -8.64 23.24 -2.72
C LEU A 196 -9.98 23.98 -2.74
N SER A 197 -10.48 24.28 -3.93
CA SER A 197 -11.79 24.91 -4.09
C SER A 197 -12.91 23.97 -3.64
N GLN A 198 -14.05 24.54 -3.24
CA GLN A 198 -15.24 23.74 -2.92
C GLN A 198 -15.65 22.82 -4.08
N SER A 199 -15.51 23.27 -5.33
CA SER A 199 -15.77 22.44 -6.51
C SER A 199 -14.83 21.25 -6.60
N ALA A 200 -13.53 21.42 -6.33
CA ALA A 200 -12.56 20.32 -6.32
C ALA A 200 -12.88 19.30 -5.22
N LEU A 201 -13.25 19.76 -4.02
CA LEU A 201 -13.66 18.87 -2.92
C LEU A 201 -14.91 18.06 -3.27
N VAL A 202 -15.92 18.70 -3.87
CA VAL A 202 -17.13 18.02 -4.33
C VAL A 202 -16.81 17.00 -5.43
N THR A 203 -15.98 17.36 -6.40
CA THR A 203 -15.54 16.42 -7.45
C THR A 203 -14.80 15.22 -6.85
N THR A 204 -13.88 15.44 -5.92
CA THR A 204 -13.17 14.36 -5.20
C THR A 204 -14.14 13.45 -4.47
N ALA A 205 -15.13 14.01 -3.75
CA ALA A 205 -16.15 13.21 -3.07
C ALA A 205 -16.99 12.37 -4.04
N VAL A 206 -17.44 12.95 -5.17
CA VAL A 206 -18.20 12.23 -6.20
C VAL A 206 -17.39 11.08 -6.80
N ILE A 207 -16.11 11.31 -7.13
CA ILE A 207 -15.19 10.27 -7.61
C ILE A 207 -15.05 9.17 -6.56
N GLY A 208 -14.90 9.53 -5.28
CA GLY A 208 -14.80 8.60 -4.16
C GLY A 208 -16.02 7.70 -4.03
N PHE A 209 -17.23 8.27 -4.07
CA PHE A 209 -18.47 7.50 -4.02
C PHE A 209 -18.63 6.59 -5.24
N ALA A 210 -18.31 7.06 -6.44
CA ALA A 210 -18.36 6.25 -7.65
C ALA A 210 -17.37 5.07 -7.59
N ALA A 211 -16.15 5.33 -7.14
CA ALA A 211 -15.11 4.32 -6.97
C ALA A 211 -15.49 3.29 -5.89
N LEU A 212 -16.08 3.74 -4.76
CA LEU A 212 -16.61 2.87 -3.73
C LEU A 212 -17.74 1.98 -4.27
N ALA A 213 -18.73 2.56 -4.94
CA ALA A 213 -19.83 1.79 -5.54
C ALA A 213 -19.31 0.75 -6.54
N MET A 214 -18.35 1.12 -7.38
CA MET A 214 -17.70 0.21 -8.32
C MET A 214 -16.94 -0.91 -7.60
N SER A 215 -16.21 -0.59 -6.51
CA SER A 215 -15.51 -1.60 -5.72
C SER A 215 -16.47 -2.63 -5.10
N VAL A 216 -17.63 -2.20 -4.59
CA VAL A 216 -18.67 -3.10 -4.07
C VAL A 216 -19.24 -3.96 -5.18
N TYR A 217 -19.52 -3.38 -6.35
CA TYR A 217 -20.00 -4.12 -7.52
C TYR A 217 -19.00 -5.19 -7.97
N LEU A 218 -17.73 -4.81 -8.15
CA LEU A 218 -16.67 -5.73 -8.55
C LEU A 218 -16.44 -6.83 -7.52
N SER A 219 -16.45 -6.48 -6.23
CA SER A 219 -16.38 -7.45 -5.14
C SER A 219 -17.48 -8.50 -5.26
N ARG A 220 -18.74 -8.07 -5.42
CA ARG A 220 -19.88 -9.00 -5.57
C ARG A 220 -19.72 -9.90 -6.79
N ARG A 221 -19.25 -9.35 -7.92
CA ARG A 221 -18.98 -10.11 -9.16
C ARG A 221 -17.88 -11.14 -8.99
N ILE A 222 -16.87 -10.84 -8.20
CA ILE A 222 -15.77 -11.77 -7.88
C ILE A 222 -16.31 -12.90 -7.00
N THR A 223 -17.00 -12.56 -5.90
CA THR A 223 -17.50 -13.54 -4.94
C THR A 223 -18.62 -14.42 -5.49
N SER A 224 -19.40 -13.96 -6.47
CA SER A 224 -20.44 -14.78 -7.10
C SER A 224 -19.88 -15.81 -8.09
N ARG A 225 -18.59 -15.75 -8.42
CA ARG A 225 -17.92 -16.63 -9.39
C ARG A 225 -16.91 -17.58 -8.76
N SER A 226 -16.67 -17.44 -7.45
CA SER A 226 -15.73 -18.23 -6.64
C SER A 226 -16.48 -19.22 -5.77
#